data_AF-A0A921IYT2-F1
#
_entry.id   AF-A0A921IYT2-F1
#
_cell.length_a   1.000
_cell.length_b   1.000
_cell.length_c   1.000
_cell.angle_alpha   90.00
_cell.angle_beta   90.00
_cell.angle_gamma   90.00
#
_symmetry.space_group_name_H-M   'P 1'
#
loop_
_entity.id
_entity.type
_entity.pdbx_description
1 polymer ?
#
loop_
_entity_poly.entity_id
_entity_poly.type
_entity_poly.pdbx_seq_one_letter_code
_entity_poly.pdbx_strand_id
1 'polypeptide(L)'
;MNAGKVRVAFICTHNACRSQIAEAVARMRASDVIEPYSAGTDPLAAPNPDALRLLAKGGIDVSMLRSKALDEIPRPDIVVTMGCGVSCPALPCQHREDWGLDDPTGKEDAAYDACIDAIARNVDDLADRIRAADGWDHDRPDVSALRALADETRLTVVRALAHEEELCACKLLDRLHVSQSTLSHHMKVLVDAGLVHQRRDGRWMHYRIDADRLVALGESVTALGRGGHASNGDNI
;
A
#
# COMPACT_ATOMS: atom_id res chain seq x y z
N MET A 1 -0.90 13.90 -17.63
CA MET A 1 -1.12 12.44 -17.60
C MET A 1 -1.97 12.18 -16.37
N ASN A 2 -3.14 11.54 -16.51
CA ASN A 2 -4.03 11.33 -15.37
C ASN A 2 -3.35 10.29 -14.46
N ALA A 3 -2.83 10.72 -13.30
CA ALA A 3 -2.38 9.77 -12.28
C ALA A 3 -3.57 8.85 -11.96
N GLY A 4 -3.32 7.55 -11.78
CA GLY A 4 -4.39 6.59 -11.49
C GLY A 4 -5.18 6.97 -10.23
N LYS A 5 -6.29 6.28 -9.97
CA LYS A 5 -6.98 6.40 -8.66
C LYS A 5 -6.22 5.60 -7.61
N VAL A 6 -6.08 6.14 -6.40
CA VAL A 6 -5.35 5.50 -5.29
C VAL A 6 -6.14 4.32 -4.78
N ARG A 7 -5.54 3.13 -4.77
CA ARG A 7 -6.20 1.95 -4.23
C ARG A 7 -6.13 1.99 -2.71
N VAL A 8 -7.28 2.21 -2.10
CA VAL A 8 -7.41 2.28 -0.63
C VAL A 8 -8.14 1.05 -0.15
N ALA A 9 -7.53 0.29 0.75
CA ALA A 9 -8.14 -0.87 1.37
C ALA A 9 -8.55 -0.58 2.82
N PHE A 10 -9.86 -0.66 3.10
CA PHE A 10 -10.44 -0.55 4.44
C PHE A 10 -10.54 -1.93 5.09
N ILE A 11 -9.82 -2.12 6.20
CA ILE A 11 -9.66 -3.44 6.83
C ILE A 11 -10.29 -3.46 8.22
N CYS A 12 -11.12 -4.45 8.47
CA CYS A 12 -11.61 -4.80 9.81
C CYS A 12 -11.58 -6.33 9.99
N THR A 13 -12.04 -6.85 11.13
CA THR A 13 -12.01 -8.30 11.38
C THR A 13 -12.92 -9.06 10.42
N HIS A 14 -14.22 -8.71 10.40
CA HIS A 14 -15.25 -9.53 9.75
C HIS A 14 -15.65 -9.09 8.35
N ASN A 15 -15.17 -7.92 7.90
CA ASN A 15 -15.60 -7.24 6.68
C ASN A 15 -17.13 -7.20 6.49
N ALA A 16 -17.86 -7.02 7.59
CA ALA A 16 -19.32 -7.02 7.56
C ALA A 16 -19.91 -5.62 7.76
N CYS A 17 -19.26 -4.74 8.53
CA CYS A 17 -19.85 -3.46 8.96
C CYS A 17 -18.98 -2.26 8.59
N ARG A 18 -18.11 -1.77 9.49
CA ARG A 18 -17.28 -0.56 9.32
C ARG A 18 -16.56 -0.48 7.96
N SER A 19 -15.88 -1.55 7.55
CA SER A 19 -15.13 -1.52 6.28
C SER A 19 -16.01 -1.57 5.04
N GLN A 20 -17.20 -2.18 5.13
CA GLN A 20 -18.21 -2.12 4.05
C GLN A 20 -18.78 -0.71 3.93
N ILE A 21 -19.08 -0.06 5.06
CA ILE A 21 -19.50 1.35 5.10
C ILE A 21 -18.44 2.24 4.46
N ALA A 22 -17.17 2.06 4.81
CA ALA A 22 -16.08 2.85 4.24
C ALA A 22 -15.89 2.64 2.74
N GLU A 23 -15.94 1.40 2.25
CA GLU A 23 -15.88 1.15 0.80
C GLU A 23 -17.03 1.84 0.06
N ALA A 24 -18.25 1.75 0.59
CA ALA A 24 -19.43 2.34 -0.03
C ALA A 24 -19.39 3.89 -0.03
N VAL A 25 -19.03 4.48 1.11
CA VAL A 25 -18.90 5.93 1.28
C VAL A 25 -17.78 6.49 0.38
N ALA A 26 -16.62 5.84 0.34
CA ALA A 26 -15.52 6.25 -0.54
C ALA A 26 -15.88 6.17 -2.02
N ARG A 27 -16.62 5.12 -2.42
CA ARG A 27 -17.10 4.97 -3.81
C ARG A 27 -18.06 6.10 -4.20
N MET A 28 -18.92 6.53 -3.28
CA MET A 28 -19.84 7.64 -3.54
C MET A 28 -19.11 9.00 -3.57
N ARG A 29 -18.24 9.28 -2.59
CA ARG A 29 -17.73 10.65 -2.34
C ARG A 29 -16.38 10.96 -2.97
N ALA A 30 -15.53 9.95 -3.17
CA ALA A 30 -14.13 10.14 -3.53
C ALA A 30 -13.70 9.31 -4.74
N SER A 31 -14.65 8.83 -5.56
CA SER A 31 -14.32 7.99 -6.71
C SER A 31 -13.58 8.70 -7.83
N ASP A 32 -13.39 10.01 -7.76
CA ASP A 32 -12.50 10.77 -8.63
C ASP A 32 -11.02 10.47 -8.35
N VAL A 33 -10.66 10.19 -7.09
CA VAL A 33 -9.26 10.02 -6.65
C VAL A 33 -8.98 8.70 -5.92
N ILE A 34 -9.99 8.04 -5.36
CA ILE A 34 -9.88 6.78 -4.63
C ILE A 34 -10.54 5.65 -5.43
N GLU A 35 -9.83 4.52 -5.51
CA GLU A 35 -10.37 3.23 -5.91
C GLU A 35 -10.53 2.37 -4.64
N PRO A 36 -11.75 2.30 -4.07
CA PRO A 36 -11.94 1.74 -2.74
C PRO A 36 -12.11 0.21 -2.77
N TYR A 37 -11.50 -0.44 -1.79
CA TYR A 37 -11.61 -1.85 -1.49
C TYR A 37 -11.86 -2.04 0.01
N SER A 38 -12.50 -3.13 0.40
CA SER A 38 -12.56 -3.56 1.80
C SER A 38 -12.23 -5.03 1.94
N ALA A 39 -11.74 -5.47 3.09
CA ALA A 39 -11.51 -6.88 3.35
C ALA A 39 -11.47 -7.19 4.85
N GLY A 40 -11.52 -8.49 5.16
CA GLY A 40 -11.59 -9.03 6.52
C GLY A 40 -10.46 -10.01 6.79
N THR A 41 -9.96 -10.02 8.02
CA THR A 41 -9.04 -11.08 8.48
C THR A 41 -9.77 -12.40 8.73
N ASP A 42 -11.05 -12.32 9.09
CA ASP A 42 -11.96 -13.45 9.32
C ASP A 42 -13.35 -13.10 8.76
N PRO A 43 -13.53 -13.02 7.43
CA PRO A 43 -14.75 -12.49 6.83
C PRO A 43 -15.99 -13.33 7.17
N LEU A 44 -17.08 -12.65 7.51
CA LEU A 44 -18.40 -13.30 7.64
C LEU A 44 -19.00 -13.60 6.27
N ALA A 45 -20.04 -14.43 6.21
CA ALA A 45 -20.69 -14.83 4.96
C ALA A 45 -21.36 -13.67 4.19
N ALA A 46 -21.78 -12.61 4.89
CA ALA A 46 -22.46 -11.47 4.28
C ALA A 46 -22.21 -10.17 5.08
N PRO A 47 -22.37 -9.00 4.44
CA PRO A 47 -22.39 -7.72 5.13
C PRO A 47 -23.52 -7.62 6.15
N ASN A 48 -23.34 -6.74 7.13
CA ASN A 48 -24.31 -6.46 8.18
C ASN A 48 -25.58 -5.83 7.55
N PRO A 49 -26.77 -6.42 7.76
CA PRO A 49 -28.01 -5.96 7.12
C PRO A 49 -28.44 -4.55 7.56
N ASP A 50 -28.15 -4.13 8.79
CA ASP A 50 -28.45 -2.77 9.25
C ASP A 50 -27.55 -1.74 8.58
N ALA A 51 -26.25 -2.07 8.42
CA ALA A 51 -25.34 -1.23 7.66
C ALA A 51 -25.83 -1.07 6.20
N LEU A 52 -26.23 -2.17 5.54
CA LEU A 52 -26.77 -2.12 4.18
C LEU A 52 -28.05 -1.27 4.10
N ARG A 53 -28.99 -1.47 5.03
CA ARG A 53 -30.25 -0.72 5.11
C ARG A 53 -30.02 0.77 5.27
N LEU A 54 -29.11 1.17 6.17
CA LEU A 54 -28.84 2.58 6.46
C LEU A 54 -28.06 3.27 5.34
N LEU A 55 -27.09 2.58 4.72
CA LEU A 55 -26.44 3.06 3.50
C LEU A 55 -27.45 3.29 2.36
N ALA A 56 -28.33 2.32 2.12
CA ALA A 56 -29.36 2.43 1.09
C ALA A 56 -30.35 3.56 1.39
N LYS A 57 -30.74 3.75 2.66
CA LYS A 57 -31.55 4.89 3.12
C LYS A 57 -30.87 6.23 2.84
N GLY A 58 -29.54 6.28 2.93
CA GLY A 58 -28.71 7.44 2.56
C GLY A 58 -28.47 7.61 1.05
N GLY A 59 -29.06 6.76 0.20
CA GLY A 59 -28.89 6.83 -1.26
C GLY A 59 -27.60 6.21 -1.78
N ILE A 60 -26.87 5.45 -0.97
CA ILE A 60 -25.64 4.75 -1.38
C ILE A 60 -26.00 3.39 -1.98
N ASP A 61 -25.48 3.11 -3.17
CA ASP A 61 -25.63 1.79 -3.80
C ASP A 61 -24.83 0.73 -3.03
N VAL A 62 -25.53 -0.31 -2.59
CA VAL A 62 -24.99 -1.41 -1.80
C VAL A 62 -24.93 -2.73 -2.57
N SER A 63 -25.39 -2.76 -3.83
CA SER A 63 -25.55 -3.99 -4.62
C SER A 63 -24.24 -4.77 -4.84
N MET A 64 -23.11 -4.05 -4.84
CA MET A 64 -21.78 -4.60 -5.05
C MET A 64 -21.05 -4.96 -3.75
N LEU A 65 -21.66 -4.71 -2.59
CA LEU A 65 -21.04 -4.96 -1.29
C LEU A 65 -21.13 -6.44 -0.93
N ARG A 66 -19.99 -7.02 -0.59
CA ARG A 66 -19.85 -8.41 -0.13
C ARG A 66 -18.67 -8.51 0.81
N SER A 67 -18.79 -9.39 1.80
CA SER A 67 -17.67 -9.77 2.64
C SER A 67 -16.62 -10.52 1.81
N LYS A 68 -15.35 -10.19 2.01
CA LYS A 68 -14.21 -10.75 1.27
C LYS A 68 -12.94 -10.81 2.11
N ALA A 69 -12.10 -11.79 1.83
CA ALA A 69 -10.81 -12.00 2.48
C ALA A 69 -9.72 -11.06 1.92
N LEU A 70 -8.61 -10.95 2.64
CA LEU A 70 -7.49 -10.06 2.27
C LEU A 70 -6.82 -10.43 0.94
N ASP A 71 -6.85 -11.69 0.54
CA ASP A 71 -6.27 -12.19 -0.71
C ASP A 71 -7.19 -12.00 -1.93
N GLU A 72 -8.45 -11.61 -1.70
CA GLU A 72 -9.42 -11.31 -2.76
C GLU A 72 -9.34 -9.87 -3.27
N ILE A 73 -8.60 -8.99 -2.59
CA ILE A 73 -8.43 -7.60 -2.99
C ILE A 73 -7.07 -7.40 -3.69
N PRO A 74 -6.97 -6.48 -4.66
CA PRO A 74 -5.68 -6.14 -5.25
C PRO A 74 -4.76 -5.51 -4.20
N ARG A 75 -3.46 -5.48 -4.50
CA ARG A 75 -2.47 -4.79 -3.67
C ARG A 75 -2.86 -3.32 -3.49
N PRO A 76 -3.11 -2.85 -2.26
CA PRO A 76 -3.48 -1.47 -2.01
C PRO A 76 -2.25 -0.56 -1.92
N ASP A 77 -2.44 0.71 -2.25
CA ASP A 77 -1.45 1.76 -2.05
C ASP A 77 -1.53 2.28 -0.59
N ILE A 78 -2.76 2.41 -0.07
CA ILE A 78 -3.06 2.80 1.32
C ILE A 78 -3.89 1.71 2.00
N VAL A 79 -3.50 1.34 3.23
CA VAL A 79 -4.31 0.48 4.11
C VAL A 79 -4.85 1.29 5.28
N VAL A 80 -6.16 1.29 5.45
CA VAL A 80 -6.85 1.91 6.59
C VAL A 80 -7.40 0.81 7.49
N THR A 81 -6.89 0.71 8.72
CA THR A 81 -7.48 -0.19 9.74
C THR A 81 -8.56 0.53 10.54
N MET A 82 -9.51 -0.24 11.08
CA MET A 82 -10.69 0.33 11.72
C MET A 82 -10.81 -0.10 13.19
N GLY A 83 -9.76 0.11 13.99
CA GLY A 83 -9.79 -0.13 15.43
C GLY A 83 -9.91 -1.59 15.88
N CYS A 84 -9.52 -2.56 15.04
CA CYS A 84 -9.70 -3.98 15.34
C CYS A 84 -8.71 -4.56 16.36
N GLY A 85 -7.71 -3.80 16.85
CA GLY A 85 -6.83 -4.19 17.95
C GLY A 85 -5.96 -5.45 17.74
N VAL A 86 -6.15 -6.14 16.62
CA VAL A 86 -5.41 -7.32 16.20
C VAL A 86 -4.25 -6.90 15.30
N SER A 87 -3.13 -7.62 15.41
CA SER A 87 -2.04 -7.57 14.44
C SER A 87 -2.57 -8.07 13.09
N CYS A 88 -3.12 -7.14 12.31
CA CYS A 88 -3.61 -7.44 10.98
C CYS A 88 -2.42 -7.93 10.14
N PRO A 89 -2.55 -9.01 9.36
CA PRO A 89 -1.48 -9.49 8.49
C PRO A 89 -0.89 -8.34 7.68
N ALA A 90 0.44 -8.33 7.50
CA ALA A 90 1.16 -7.26 6.83
C ALA A 90 0.83 -7.21 5.32
N LEU A 91 -0.34 -6.66 4.98
CA LEU A 91 -0.66 -6.24 3.62
C LEU A 91 0.39 -5.20 3.20
N PRO A 92 1.20 -5.46 2.15
CA PRO A 92 2.18 -4.50 1.66
C PRO A 92 1.48 -3.27 1.11
N CYS A 93 1.77 -2.11 1.69
CA CYS A 93 1.20 -0.82 1.29
C CYS A 93 2.25 0.28 1.43
N GLN A 94 2.05 1.40 0.76
CA GLN A 94 2.93 2.55 0.86
C GLN A 94 2.68 3.37 2.13
N HIS A 95 1.42 3.38 2.58
CA HIS A 95 0.98 4.07 3.78
C HIS A 95 -0.09 3.28 4.52
N ARG A 96 -0.10 3.45 5.83
CA ARG A 96 -1.02 2.80 6.74
C ARG A 96 -1.46 3.78 7.82
N GLU A 97 -2.76 3.84 8.05
CA GLU A 97 -3.37 4.61 9.13
C GLU A 97 -4.49 3.79 9.81
N ASP A 98 -4.83 4.15 11.04
CA ASP A 98 -5.94 3.55 11.80
C ASP A 98 -6.94 4.65 12.15
N TRP A 99 -8.21 4.42 11.86
CA TRP A 99 -9.28 5.37 12.16
C TRP A 99 -9.94 5.13 13.52
N GLY A 100 -9.61 4.03 14.22
CA GLY A 100 -10.02 3.82 15.61
C GLY A 100 -11.53 3.89 15.86
N LEU A 101 -12.34 3.42 14.92
CA LEU A 101 -13.79 3.59 14.96
C LEU A 101 -14.49 2.55 15.83
N ASP A 102 -15.43 2.99 16.65
CA ASP A 102 -16.33 2.11 17.40
C ASP A 102 -17.17 1.24 16.46
N ASP A 103 -17.37 -0.03 16.83
CA ASP A 103 -18.27 -0.92 16.09
C ASP A 103 -19.74 -0.58 16.41
N PRO A 104 -20.57 -0.23 15.40
CA PRO A 104 -21.99 0.01 15.62
C PRO A 104 -22.83 -1.28 15.61
N THR A 105 -22.23 -2.44 15.31
CA THR A 105 -22.96 -3.71 15.20
C THR A 105 -23.79 -4.02 16.45
N GLY A 106 -25.09 -4.29 16.25
CA GLY A 106 -26.05 -4.60 17.31
C GLY A 106 -26.53 -3.39 18.12
N LYS A 107 -26.13 -2.17 17.77
CA LYS A 107 -26.62 -0.92 18.38
C LYS A 107 -27.79 -0.32 17.59
N GLU A 108 -28.34 0.77 18.09
CA GLU A 108 -29.40 1.53 17.44
C GLU A 108 -28.92 2.29 16.18
N ASP A 109 -29.86 2.67 15.30
CA ASP A 109 -29.57 3.39 14.05
C ASP A 109 -28.69 4.63 14.26
N ALA A 110 -28.88 5.37 15.37
CA ALA A 110 -28.08 6.55 15.68
C ALA A 110 -26.57 6.25 15.82
N ALA A 111 -26.20 5.05 16.29
CA ALA A 111 -24.80 4.64 16.39
C ALA A 111 -24.19 4.34 15.01
N TYR A 112 -24.99 3.78 14.10
CA TYR A 112 -24.58 3.57 12.71
C TYR A 112 -24.48 4.89 11.96
N ASP A 113 -25.44 5.81 12.14
CA ASP A 113 -25.40 7.15 11.55
C ASP A 113 -24.13 7.89 12.00
N ALA A 114 -23.81 7.86 13.30
CA ALA A 114 -22.57 8.43 13.82
C ALA A 114 -21.30 7.79 13.22
N CYS A 115 -21.31 6.47 13.00
CA CYS A 115 -20.22 5.73 12.37
C CYS A 115 -20.05 6.12 10.89
N ILE A 116 -21.16 6.21 10.14
CA ILE A 116 -21.19 6.63 8.73
C ILE A 116 -20.65 8.06 8.61
N ASP A 117 -21.07 8.97 9.47
CA ASP A 117 -20.60 10.36 9.49
C ASP A 117 -19.11 10.47 9.80
N ALA A 118 -18.61 9.68 10.75
CA ALA A 118 -17.19 9.63 11.07
C ALA A 118 -16.36 9.09 9.89
N ILE A 119 -16.83 8.02 9.26
CA ILE A 119 -16.20 7.45 8.06
C ILE A 119 -16.22 8.46 6.91
N ALA A 120 -17.34 9.15 6.69
CA ALA A 120 -17.47 10.16 5.65
C ALA A 120 -16.45 11.30 5.82
N ARG A 121 -16.32 11.84 7.04
CA ARG A 121 -15.30 12.87 7.32
C ARG A 121 -13.88 12.38 7.07
N ASN A 122 -13.56 11.15 7.47
CA ASN A 122 -12.22 10.60 7.28
C ASN A 122 -11.93 10.28 5.81
N VAL A 123 -12.93 9.84 5.04
CA VAL A 123 -12.83 9.65 3.59
C VAL A 123 -12.59 10.98 2.89
N ASP A 124 -13.33 12.02 3.27
CA ASP A 124 -13.20 13.35 2.67
C ASP A 124 -11.80 13.93 2.96
N ASP A 125 -11.31 13.82 4.20
CA ASP A 125 -9.93 14.20 4.58
C ASP A 125 -8.87 13.42 3.79
N LEU A 126 -9.00 12.10 3.70
CA LEU A 126 -8.04 11.26 2.96
C LEU A 126 -8.03 11.62 1.47
N ALA A 127 -9.20 11.86 0.88
CA ALA A 127 -9.32 12.27 -0.51
C ALA A 127 -8.68 13.65 -0.75
N ASP A 128 -8.86 14.60 0.16
CA ASP A 128 -8.24 15.92 0.06
C ASP A 128 -6.73 15.86 0.22
N ARG A 129 -6.20 15.03 1.13
CA ARG A 129 -4.76 14.76 1.23
C ARG A 129 -4.19 14.15 -0.06
N ILE A 130 -4.92 13.22 -0.69
CA ILE A 130 -4.54 12.61 -1.97
C ILE A 130 -4.54 13.65 -3.10
N ARG A 131 -5.55 14.52 -3.16
CA ARG A 131 -5.66 15.61 -4.15
C ARG A 131 -4.53 16.63 -3.99
N ALA A 132 -4.27 17.05 -2.75
CA ALA A 132 -3.26 18.05 -2.42
C ALA A 132 -1.82 17.56 -2.67
N ALA A 133 -1.61 16.24 -2.68
CA ALA A 133 -0.30 15.64 -2.93
C ALA A 133 0.13 15.63 -4.42
N ASP A 134 -0.63 16.26 -5.34
CA ASP A 134 -0.44 16.15 -6.81
C ASP A 134 -0.40 14.69 -7.27
N GLY A 135 -1.36 13.90 -6.79
CA GLY A 135 -1.45 12.47 -7.01
C GLY A 135 -0.63 11.71 -5.97
N TRP A 136 -1.30 10.82 -5.24
CA TRP A 136 -0.57 9.72 -4.60
C TRP A 136 0.17 9.00 -5.70
N ASP A 137 1.48 8.99 -5.63
CA ASP A 137 2.25 8.37 -6.68
C ASP A 137 2.16 6.85 -6.51
N HIS A 138 1.29 6.24 -7.32
CA HIS A 138 1.04 4.79 -7.39
C HIS A 138 2.31 3.97 -7.51
N ASP A 139 3.40 4.60 -7.98
CA ASP A 139 4.67 3.97 -8.23
C ASP A 139 5.79 5.02 -8.26
N ARG A 140 6.11 5.74 -7.16
CA ARG A 140 7.39 6.48 -7.03
C ARG A 140 8.51 5.44 -7.10
N PRO A 141 9.09 5.19 -8.28
CA PRO A 141 10.05 4.11 -8.41
C PRO A 141 11.28 4.35 -7.54
N ASP A 142 11.63 5.62 -7.43
CA ASP A 142 12.73 6.20 -6.68
C ASP A 142 12.51 6.06 -5.18
N VAL A 143 11.35 6.44 -4.63
CA VAL A 143 11.08 6.34 -3.18
C VAL A 143 11.04 4.88 -2.72
N SER A 144 10.38 4.00 -3.48
CA SER A 144 10.36 2.56 -3.16
C SER A 144 11.77 1.98 -3.18
N ALA A 145 12.55 2.29 -4.22
CA ALA A 145 13.93 1.84 -4.34
C ALA A 145 14.82 2.40 -3.23
N LEU A 146 14.70 3.68 -2.88
CA LEU A 146 15.46 4.31 -1.79
C LEU A 146 15.12 3.67 -0.44
N ARG A 147 13.85 3.41 -0.14
CA ARG A 147 13.43 2.69 1.07
C ARG A 147 13.99 1.26 1.10
N ALA A 148 13.97 0.57 -0.04
CA ALA A 148 14.55 -0.76 -0.17
C ALA A 148 16.07 -0.74 0.00
N LEU A 149 16.78 0.30 -0.45
CA LEU A 149 18.23 0.44 -0.28
C LEU A 149 18.64 1.02 1.08
N ALA A 150 17.73 1.61 1.87
CA ALA A 150 18.02 2.14 3.20
C ALA A 150 18.18 1.03 4.28
N ASP A 151 18.98 0.00 3.99
CA ASP A 151 19.28 -1.14 4.86
C ASP A 151 20.62 -1.76 4.47
N GLU A 152 21.45 -2.02 5.47
CA GLU A 152 22.84 -2.45 5.30
C GLU A 152 22.95 -3.82 4.59
N THR A 153 22.10 -4.78 4.97
CA THR A 153 22.09 -6.12 4.36
C THR A 153 21.61 -6.04 2.92
N ARG A 154 20.54 -5.29 2.65
CA ARG A 154 20.02 -5.12 1.28
C ARG A 154 21.02 -4.40 0.37
N LEU A 155 21.73 -3.38 0.87
CA LEU A 155 22.83 -2.76 0.13
C LEU A 155 23.96 -3.74 -0.15
N THR A 156 24.30 -4.59 0.81
CA THR A 156 25.34 -5.62 0.63
C THR A 156 24.93 -6.64 -0.43
N VAL A 157 23.67 -7.07 -0.45
CA VAL A 157 23.10 -7.92 -1.52
C VAL A 157 23.21 -7.23 -2.88
N VAL A 158 22.73 -5.98 -3.00
CA VAL A 158 22.77 -5.23 -4.26
C VAL A 158 24.21 -5.04 -4.74
N ARG A 159 25.15 -4.71 -3.85
CA ARG A 159 26.58 -4.66 -4.18
C ARG A 159 27.12 -6.01 -4.66
N ALA A 160 26.77 -7.10 -3.99
CA ALA A 160 27.20 -8.44 -4.39
C ALA A 160 26.67 -8.82 -5.78
N LEU A 161 25.43 -8.45 -6.10
CA LEU A 161 24.80 -8.65 -7.41
C LEU A 161 25.33 -7.69 -8.49
N ALA A 162 25.87 -6.53 -8.13
CA ALA A 162 26.37 -5.55 -9.10
C ALA A 162 27.68 -5.99 -9.78
N HIS A 163 28.39 -6.95 -9.17
CA HIS A 163 29.67 -7.46 -9.67
C HIS A 163 29.54 -8.82 -10.39
N GLU A 164 28.33 -9.37 -10.51
CA GLU A 164 28.07 -10.72 -11.00
C GLU A 164 26.85 -10.67 -11.92
N GLU A 165 26.81 -11.45 -13.00
CA GLU A 165 25.62 -11.47 -13.88
C GLU A 165 24.39 -12.05 -13.17
N GLU A 166 24.59 -13.10 -12.35
CA GLU A 166 23.54 -13.78 -11.60
C GLU A 166 24.13 -14.52 -10.38
N LEU A 167 23.45 -14.48 -9.23
CA LEU A 167 23.84 -15.24 -8.03
C LEU A 167 22.69 -16.10 -7.51
N CYS A 168 23.01 -17.33 -7.07
CA CYS A 168 22.06 -18.16 -6.34
C CYS A 168 21.86 -17.67 -4.90
N ALA A 169 20.70 -17.97 -4.33
CA ALA A 169 20.41 -17.76 -2.91
C ALA A 169 21.48 -18.38 -1.99
N CYS A 170 22.03 -19.55 -2.37
CA CYS A 170 23.12 -20.21 -1.65
C CYS A 170 24.38 -19.33 -1.50
N LYS A 171 24.89 -18.81 -2.63
CA LYS A 171 26.08 -17.96 -2.66
C LYS A 171 25.85 -16.65 -1.92
N LEU A 172 24.62 -16.11 -1.94
CA LEU A 172 24.27 -14.94 -1.16
C LEU A 172 24.29 -15.25 0.34
N LEU A 173 23.78 -16.40 0.77
CA LEU A 173 23.89 -16.83 2.18
C LEU A 173 25.34 -17.03 2.61
N ASP A 174 26.21 -17.56 1.76
CA ASP A 174 27.63 -17.72 2.12
C ASP A 174 28.34 -16.36 2.28
N ARG A 175 27.89 -15.34 1.55
CA ARG A 175 28.43 -13.97 1.62
C ARG A 175 27.83 -13.14 2.76
N LEU A 176 26.64 -13.49 3.23
CA LEU A 176 25.87 -12.71 4.19
C LEU A 176 25.74 -13.50 5.49
N HIS A 177 26.13 -12.91 6.62
CA HIS A 177 26.02 -13.55 7.92
C HIS A 177 24.57 -13.51 8.47
N VAL A 178 23.60 -13.97 7.68
CA VAL A 178 22.17 -13.92 7.97
C VAL A 178 21.51 -15.29 7.77
N SER A 179 20.33 -15.45 8.35
CA SER A 179 19.54 -16.67 8.16
C SER A 179 18.89 -16.74 6.77
N GLN A 180 18.50 -17.94 6.35
CA GLN A 180 17.79 -18.16 5.08
C GLN A 180 16.41 -17.46 5.03
N SER A 181 15.71 -17.38 6.15
CA SER A 181 14.43 -16.65 6.23
C SER A 181 14.64 -15.14 6.12
N THR A 182 15.66 -14.60 6.78
CA THR A 182 16.06 -13.20 6.69
C THR A 182 16.45 -12.83 5.25
N LEU A 183 17.28 -13.64 4.59
CA LEU A 183 17.62 -13.43 3.19
C LEU A 183 16.37 -13.43 2.31
N SER A 184 15.47 -14.40 2.47
CA SER A 184 14.25 -14.50 1.68
C SER A 184 13.38 -13.24 1.82
N HIS A 185 13.30 -12.69 3.03
CA HIS A 185 12.61 -11.42 3.27
C HIS A 185 13.29 -10.25 2.54
N HIS A 186 14.62 -10.11 2.65
CA HIS A 186 15.37 -9.07 1.94
C HIS A 186 15.22 -9.17 0.42
N MET A 187 15.30 -10.39 -0.13
CA MET A 187 15.12 -10.62 -1.57
C MET A 187 13.72 -10.24 -2.02
N LYS A 188 12.69 -10.59 -1.25
CA LYS A 188 11.32 -10.18 -1.55
C LYS A 188 11.19 -8.66 -1.61
N VAL A 189 11.73 -7.93 -0.64
CA VAL A 189 11.69 -6.46 -0.63
C VAL A 189 12.38 -5.87 -1.86
N LEU A 190 13.55 -6.39 -2.24
CA LEU A 190 14.30 -5.93 -3.41
C LEU A 190 13.58 -6.23 -4.74
N VAL A 191 12.95 -7.40 -4.84
CA VAL A 191 12.12 -7.78 -6.01
C VAL A 191 10.86 -6.93 -6.08
N ASP A 192 10.17 -6.74 -4.95
CA ASP A 192 8.95 -5.93 -4.86
C ASP A 192 9.23 -4.44 -5.17
N ALA A 193 10.47 -3.97 -4.97
CA ALA A 193 10.94 -2.63 -5.33
C ALA A 193 11.43 -2.52 -6.79
N GLY A 194 11.48 -3.63 -7.53
CA GLY A 194 11.96 -3.69 -8.91
C GLY A 194 13.47 -3.55 -9.07
N LEU A 195 14.25 -3.67 -7.99
CA LEU A 195 15.72 -3.54 -8.04
C LEU A 195 16.44 -4.82 -8.45
N VAL A 196 15.76 -5.97 -8.30
CA VAL A 196 16.32 -7.29 -8.52
C VAL A 196 15.29 -8.14 -9.26
N HIS A 197 15.72 -8.83 -10.30
CA HIS A 197 14.94 -9.90 -10.91
C HIS A 197 15.27 -11.23 -10.25
N GLN A 198 14.26 -12.10 -10.17
CA GLN A 198 14.43 -13.47 -9.68
C GLN A 198 14.09 -14.46 -10.79
N ARG A 199 14.86 -15.54 -10.87
CA ARG A 199 14.64 -16.68 -11.77
C ARG A 199 14.74 -17.97 -10.97
N ARG A 200 13.84 -18.92 -11.25
CA ARG A 200 13.90 -20.24 -10.65
C ARG A 200 14.64 -21.20 -11.58
N ASP A 201 15.64 -21.89 -11.05
CA ASP A 201 16.41 -22.91 -11.74
C ASP A 201 16.36 -24.21 -10.94
N GLY A 202 15.41 -25.07 -11.28
CA GLY A 202 15.07 -26.26 -10.50
C GLY A 202 14.68 -25.93 -9.06
N ARG A 203 15.52 -26.37 -8.10
CA ARG A 203 15.32 -26.13 -6.67
C ARG A 203 15.93 -24.80 -6.18
N TRP A 204 16.72 -24.13 -7.01
CA TRP A 204 17.47 -22.95 -6.62
C TRP A 204 16.82 -21.68 -7.15
N MET A 205 16.84 -20.63 -6.34
CA MET A 205 16.46 -19.29 -6.75
C MET A 205 17.73 -18.51 -7.10
N HIS A 206 17.70 -17.88 -8.26
CA HIS A 206 18.76 -17.07 -8.82
C HIS A 206 18.28 -15.61 -8.92
N TYR A 207 19.21 -14.69 -8.72
CA TYR A 207 18.93 -13.27 -8.67
C TYR A 207 19.92 -12.49 -9.53
N ARG A 208 19.43 -11.45 -10.20
CA ARG A 208 20.22 -10.50 -10.97
C ARG A 208 19.73 -9.09 -10.71
N ILE A 209 20.62 -8.11 -10.80
CA ILE A 209 20.23 -6.69 -10.69
C ILE A 209 19.39 -6.27 -11.90
N ASP A 210 18.44 -5.37 -11.66
CA ASP A 210 17.84 -4.55 -12.72
C ASP A 210 18.68 -3.27 -12.86
N ALA A 211 19.60 -3.27 -13.84
CA ALA A 211 20.55 -2.18 -14.02
C ALA A 211 19.86 -0.89 -14.48
N ASP A 212 18.86 -1.01 -15.37
CA ASP A 212 18.11 0.13 -15.89
C ASP A 212 17.37 0.85 -14.75
N ARG A 213 16.78 0.08 -13.82
CA ARG A 213 16.13 0.64 -12.64
C ARG A 213 17.10 1.39 -11.72
N LEU A 214 18.30 0.85 -11.48
CA LEU A 214 19.32 1.52 -10.67
C LEU A 214 19.85 2.79 -11.32
N VAL A 215 20.04 2.78 -12.64
CA VAL A 215 20.43 3.98 -13.40
C VAL A 215 19.37 5.06 -13.29
N ALA A 216 18.09 4.74 -13.53
CA ALA A 216 16.98 5.68 -13.42
C ALA A 216 16.85 6.27 -12.00
N LEU A 217 17.09 5.45 -10.97
CA LEU A 217 17.17 5.94 -9.59
C LEU A 217 18.32 6.93 -9.40
N GLY A 218 19.52 6.60 -9.91
CA GLY A 218 20.70 7.45 -9.82
C GLY A 218 20.50 8.81 -10.51
N GLU A 219 19.85 8.82 -11.67
CA GLU A 219 19.46 10.04 -12.37
C GLU A 219 18.48 10.88 -11.55
N SER A 220 17.45 10.26 -10.97
CA SER A 220 16.46 10.92 -10.11
C SER A 220 17.11 11.59 -8.90
N VAL A 221 18.03 10.89 -8.22
CA VAL A 221 18.79 11.45 -7.09
C VAL A 221 19.73 12.58 -7.54
N THR A 222 20.41 12.41 -8.67
CA THR A 222 21.33 13.43 -9.21
C THR A 222 20.58 14.71 -9.61
N ALA A 223 19.36 14.59 -10.13
CA ALA A 223 18.52 15.74 -10.49
C ALA A 223 18.22 16.66 -9.29
N LEU A 224 18.10 16.11 -8.08
CA LEU A 224 17.92 16.91 -6.85
C LEU A 224 19.06 17.91 -6.61
N GLY A 225 20.30 17.54 -6.98
CA GLY A 225 21.48 18.41 -6.84
C GLY A 225 21.57 19.52 -7.89
N ARG A 226 20.81 19.44 -8.99
CA ARG A 226 20.83 20.42 -10.09
C ARG A 226 19.82 21.58 -9.89
N GLY A 227 18.88 21.44 -8.96
CA GLY A 227 17.85 22.44 -8.67
C GLY A 227 18.29 23.62 -7.78
N GLY A 228 19.56 23.65 -7.34
CA GLY A 228 20.09 24.69 -6.47
C GLY A 228 21.08 25.62 -7.18
N HIS A 229 20.72 26.90 -7.30
CA HIS A 229 21.50 28.06 -7.80
C HIS A 229 21.38 28.38 -9.29
N ALA A 230 20.26 28.99 -9.70
CA ALA A 230 20.35 30.11 -10.63
C ALA A 230 21.03 31.26 -9.88
N SER A 231 22.29 31.52 -10.21
CA SER A 231 23.09 32.63 -9.72
C SER A 231 22.37 33.95 -9.99
N ASN A 232 21.98 34.65 -8.92
CA ASN A 232 21.75 36.09 -8.97
C ASN A 232 23.14 36.75 -9.13
N GLY A 233 23.54 36.96 -10.37
CA GLY A 233 24.81 37.55 -10.75
C GLY A 233 24.67 38.07 -12.17
N ASP A 234 24.15 39.30 -12.26
CA ASP A 234 24.55 40.35 -13.19
C ASP A 234 23.41 41.36 -13.33
N ASN A 235 23.50 42.45 -12.58
CA ASN A 235 23.18 43.74 -13.16
C ASN A 235 24.06 44.83 -12.54
N ILE A 236 24.86 45.40 -13.44
CA ILE A 236 25.74 46.56 -13.32
C ILE A 236 24.92 47.80 -12.99
#